data_AF-W6TYH3-F1
#
_entry.id   AF-W6TYH3-F1
#
_cell.length_a   1.000
_cell.length_b   1.000
_cell.length_c   1.000
_cell.angle_alpha   90.00
_cell.angle_beta   90.00
_cell.angle_gamma   90.00
#
_symmetry.space_group_name_H-M   'P 1'
#
loop_
_entity.id
_entity.type
_entity.pdbx_description
1 polymer ?
#
loop_
_entity_poly.entity_id
_entity_poly.type
_entity_poly.pdbx_seq_one_letter_code
_entity_poly.pdbx_strand_id
1 'polypeptide(L)' 'MEKTQVSMSSDLQKFIDKFEPSKFKLMAKGIEIRGINDLHRNIAQAKDLIERMKLKLIVSHNAEMISYGGFEVNNL' A
#
# COMPACT_ATOMS: atom_id res chain seq x y z
N MET A 1 6.09 -24.85 -12.26
CA MET A 1 6.13 -23.41 -11.98
C MET A 1 4.97 -23.10 -11.06
N GLU A 2 5.21 -23.01 -9.76
CA GLU A 2 4.17 -22.62 -8.80
C GLU A 2 3.78 -21.17 -9.08
N LYS A 3 2.58 -20.97 -9.63
CA LYS A 3 1.96 -19.66 -9.63
C LYS A 3 1.61 -19.40 -8.17
N THR A 4 2.46 -18.67 -7.46
CA THR A 4 2.10 -18.10 -6.17
C THR A 4 0.91 -17.18 -6.45
N GLN A 5 -0.31 -17.70 -6.27
CA GLN A 5 -1.50 -16.89 -6.26
C GLN A 5 -1.32 -15.98 -5.04
N VAL A 6 -0.85 -14.76 -5.27
CA VAL A 6 -0.81 -13.73 -4.24
C VAL A 6 -2.27 -13.46 -3.90
N SER A 7 -2.77 -14.19 -2.90
CA SER A 7 -4.13 -14.06 -2.41
C SER A 7 -4.23 -12.69 -1.75
N MET A 8 -4.90 -11.77 -2.43
CA MET A 8 -5.14 -10.43 -1.94
C MET A 8 -6.11 -10.48 -0.77
N SER A 9 -5.74 -9.92 0.39
CA SER A 9 -6.65 -9.88 1.52
C SER A 9 -7.83 -8.95 1.23
N SER A 10 -8.97 -9.22 1.86
CA SER A 10 -10.17 -8.37 1.71
C SER A 10 -9.92 -6.93 2.17
N ASP A 11 -9.09 -6.73 3.19
CA ASP A 11 -8.73 -5.41 3.68
C ASP A 11 -7.81 -4.68 2.69
N LEU A 12 -6.86 -5.37 2.07
CA LEU A 12 -6.00 -4.79 1.04
C LEU A 12 -6.79 -4.40 -0.21
N GLN A 13 -7.76 -5.22 -0.61
CA GLN A 13 -8.67 -4.87 -1.70
C GLN A 13 -9.49 -3.62 -1.36
N LYS A 14 -10.12 -3.58 -0.17
CA LYS A 14 -10.86 -2.38 0.29
C LYS A 14 -9.99 -1.13 0.33
N PHE A 15 -8.74 -1.26 0.77
CA PHE A 15 -7.79 -0.15 0.77
C PHE A 15 -7.59 0.38 -0.65
N ILE A 16 -7.32 -0.50 -1.63
CA ILE A 16 -7.12 -0.08 -3.02
C ILE A 16 -8.37 0.58 -3.61
N ASP A 17 -9.54 0.00 -3.34
CA ASP A 17 -10.81 0.53 -3.85
C ASP A 17 -11.15 1.92 -3.28
N LYS A 18 -10.57 2.30 -2.14
CA LYS A 18 -10.82 3.59 -1.47
C LYS A 18 -9.69 4.59 -1.58
N PHE A 19 -8.45 4.12 -1.62
CA PHE A 19 -7.27 4.94 -1.79
C PHE A 19 -7.02 5.27 -3.26
N GLU A 20 -7.49 4.41 -4.18
CA GLU A 20 -7.37 4.55 -5.63
C GLU A 20 -5.94 4.91 -6.11
N PRO A 21 -4.92 4.11 -5.74
CA PRO A 21 -3.55 4.41 -6.14
C PRO A 21 -3.39 4.32 -7.66
N SER A 22 -2.86 5.39 -8.28
CA SER A 22 -2.67 5.47 -9.73
C SER A 22 -1.68 4.43 -10.28
N LYS A 23 -0.68 4.05 -9.47
CA LYS A 23 0.33 3.04 -9.81
C LYS A 23 0.76 2.28 -8.57
N PHE A 24 0.58 0.96 -8.61
CA PHE A 24 1.06 0.07 -7.55
C PHE A 24 1.56 -1.26 -8.11
N LYS A 25 2.39 -1.94 -7.33
CA LYS A 25 2.89 -3.29 -7.59
C LYS A 25 2.35 -4.23 -6.51
N LEU A 26 1.85 -5.40 -6.92
CA LEU A 26 1.51 -6.47 -5.98
C LEU A 26 2.77 -7.09 -5.39
N MET A 27 2.78 -7.26 -4.08
CA MET A 27 3.87 -7.84 -3.30
C MET A 27 3.35 -9.06 -2.52
N ALA A 28 4.26 -9.93 -2.05
CA ALA A 28 3.86 -11.13 -1.32
C ALA A 28 3.05 -10.83 -0.03
N LYS A 29 3.27 -9.67 0.59
CA LYS A 29 2.62 -9.25 1.84
C LYS A 29 1.62 -8.10 1.67
N GLY A 30 1.46 -7.55 0.47
CA GLY A 30 0.80 -6.25 0.33
C GLY A 30 0.90 -5.64 -1.07
N ILE A 31 0.92 -4.33 -1.13
CA ILE A 31 1.22 -3.54 -2.32
C ILE A 31 2.31 -2.53 -2.06
N GLU A 32 3.03 -2.17 -3.12
CA GLU A 32 3.95 -1.05 -3.14
C GLU A 32 3.38 0.03 -4.08
N ILE A 33 3.08 1.20 -3.54
CA ILE A 33 2.62 2.37 -4.29
C ILE A 33 3.85 3.16 -4.72
N ARG A 34 3.88 3.64 -5.97
CA ARG A 34 5.10 4.20 -6.61
C ARG A 34 4.82 5.49 -7.36
N GLY A 35 5.85 6.34 -7.49
CA GLY A 35 5.79 7.55 -8.32
C GLY A 35 4.92 8.65 -7.73
N ILE A 36 4.83 8.73 -6.40
CA ILE A 36 4.08 9.74 -5.67
C ILE A 36 4.93 11.01 -5.53
N ASN A 37 4.40 12.15 -5.99
CA ASN A 37 5.07 13.44 -5.85
C ASN A 37 5.04 13.98 -4.40
N ASP A 38 3.89 13.93 -3.74
CA ASP A 38 3.70 14.38 -2.35
C ASP A 38 3.63 13.16 -1.41
N LEU A 39 4.79 12.52 -1.22
CA LEU A 39 4.89 11.24 -0.53
C LEU A 39 4.38 11.30 0.92
N HIS A 40 4.77 12.32 1.67
CA HIS A 40 4.38 12.46 3.08
C HIS A 40 2.87 12.63 3.24
N ARG A 41 2.23 13.43 2.37
CA ARG A 41 0.77 13.57 2.38
C ARG A 41 0.07 12.26 2.04
N ASN A 42 0.56 11.52 1.04
CA ASN A 42 -0.04 10.25 0.65
C ASN A 42 0.11 9.19 1.76
N ILE A 43 1.27 9.12 2.42
CA ILE A 43 1.48 8.25 3.58
C ILE A 43 0.49 8.61 4.70
N ALA A 44 0.31 9.90 4.99
CA ALA A 44 -0.64 10.35 6.01
C ALA A 44 -2.08 9.97 5.65
N GLN A 45 -2.48 10.19 4.40
CA GLN A 45 -3.81 9.80 3.89
C GLN A 45 -4.03 8.28 3.94
N ALA A 46 -3.01 7.48 3.60
CA ALA A 46 -3.09 6.03 3.67
C ALA A 46 -3.28 5.55 5.12
N LYS A 47 -2.52 6.10 6.07
CA LYS A 47 -2.65 5.80 7.51
C LYS A 47 -4.03 6.16 8.03
N ASP A 48 -4.50 7.37 7.73
CA ASP A 48 -5.82 7.87 8.14
C ASP A 48 -6.97 7.04 7.53
N LEU A 49 -6.83 6.59 6.28
CA LEU A 49 -7.80 5.68 5.66
C LEU A 49 -7.86 4.33 6.37
N ILE A 50 -6.70 3.72 6.64
CA ILE A 50 -6.58 2.44 7.36
C ILE A 50 -7.25 2.54 8.73
N GLU A 51 -6.97 3.60 9.47
CA GLU A 51 -7.54 3.84 10.80
C GLU A 51 -9.06 4.03 10.76
N ARG A 52 -9.57 4.93 9.90
CA ARG A 52 -11.01 5.20 9.78
C ARG A 52 -11.82 3.97 9.38
N MET A 53 -11.25 3.14 8.51
CA MET A 53 -11.89 1.91 8.03
C MET A 53 -11.60 0.68 8.91
N LYS A 54 -10.76 0.82 9.95
CA LYS A 54 -10.31 -0.27 10.83
C LYS A 54 -9.72 -1.46 10.07
N LEU A 55 -8.93 -1.18 9.03
CA LEU A 55 -8.30 -2.21 8.19
C LEU A 55 -7.09 -2.82 8.92
N LYS A 56 -6.86 -4.13 8.75
CA LYS A 56 -5.69 -4.82 9.30
C LYS A 56 -4.47 -4.67 8.41
N LEU A 57 -4.07 -3.42 8.17
CA LEU A 57 -2.97 -3.05 7.29
C LEU A 57 -1.98 -2.14 8.01
N ILE A 58 -0.75 -2.10 7.52
CA ILE A 58 0.32 -1.23 8.01
C ILE A 58 1.02 -0.54 6.85
N VAL A 59 1.36 0.74 7.04
CA VAL A 59 2.17 1.50 6.10
C VAL A 59 3.64 1.41 6.47
N SER A 60 4.49 1.00 5.54
CA SER A 60 5.95 0.98 5.68
C SER A 60 6.63 1.73 4.54
N HIS A 61 7.81 2.28 4.80
CA HIS A 61 8.67 2.89 3.78
C HIS A 61 10.12 2.85 4.25
N ASN A 62 11.06 2.90 3.31
CA ASN A 62 12.49 3.00 3.56
C ASN A 62 13.12 4.11 2.70
N ALA A 63 14.41 4.40 2.92
CA ALA A 63 15.10 5.47 2.22
C ALA A 63 15.14 5.29 0.69
N GLU A 64 15.25 4.04 0.22
CA GLU A 64 15.21 3.72 -1.21
C GLU A 64 13.85 4.08 -1.81
N MET A 65 12.76 3.66 -1.17
CA MET A 65 11.39 3.99 -1.57
C MET A 65 11.15 5.49 -1.64
N ILE A 66 11.63 6.25 -0.66
CA ILE A 66 11.48 7.71 -0.65
C ILE A 66 12.12 8.33 -1.92
N SER A 67 13.27 7.82 -2.36
CA SER A 67 13.99 8.36 -3.53
C SER A 67 13.18 8.33 -4.83
N TYR A 68 12.24 7.39 -4.96
CA TYR A 68 11.36 7.26 -6.12
C TYR A 68 9.87 7.53 -5.81
N GLY A 69 9.58 8.15 -4.66
CA GLY A 69 8.21 8.48 -4.27
C GLY A 69 7.36 7.24 -4.00
N GLY A 70 7.92 6.27 -3.27
CA GLY A 70 7.28 4.99 -2.96
C GLY A 70 6.97 4.78 -1.48
N PHE A 71 5.97 3.96 -1.21
CA PHE A 71 5.70 3.37 0.10
C PHE A 71 4.90 2.07 -0.05
N GLU A 72 4.89 1.25 0.99
CA GLU A 72 4.16 -0.01 1.01
C GLU A 72 2.95 0.04 1.93
N VAL A 73 1.94 -0.75 1.58
CA VAL A 73 0.79 -1.08 2.40
C VAL A 73 0.72 -2.59 2.52
N ASN A 74 1.01 -3.09 3.71
CA ASN A 74 1.17 -4.52 3.98
C ASN A 74 0.09 -5.02 4.92
N ASN A 75 -0.22 -6.32 4.85
CA ASN A 75 -1.03 -6.98 5.87
C ASN A 75 -0.29 -6.98 7.22
N LEU A 76 -1.03 -6.73 8.30
CA LEU A 76 -0.54 -6.89 9.67
C LEU A 76 -0.23 -8.35 10.01
#